data_AF-A0A316LGU0-F1
#
_entry.id   AF-A0A316LGU0-F1
#
_cell.length_a   1.000
_cell.length_b   1.000
_cell.length_c   1.000
_cell.angle_alpha   90.00
_cell.angle_beta   90.00
_cell.angle_gamma   90.00
#
_symmetry.space_group_name_H-M   'P 1'
#
loop_
_entity.id
_entity.type
_entity.pdbx_description
1 polymer ?
#
loop_
_entity_poly.entity_id
_entity_poly.type
_entity_poly.pdbx_seq_one_letter_code
_entity_poly.pdbx_strand_id
1 'polypeptide(L)'
;MEKNENLDICKKCGGMCCKKSGCDLWLDDIEDKTLKGVLQLLASEKYSIVALMNFKMINGKMCNMPFLYLRARNKGRDIIDLLSMKTTCVNLTSDGCAFSYEDRPSGGKNLTPGDNGNCSPRENPLDKIKLYEPYQNLLGKIVKRYTGKSVDKVIREDVVNLIKNIASGNINGVSPIELADLKGMIPMLAKCYPEEVALGYQMAKNTPINLK
;
A
#
# COMPACT_ATOMS: atom_id res chain seq x y z
N MET A 1 -24.12 9.14 5.66
CA MET A 1 -23.97 8.35 4.43
C MET A 1 -24.63 7.01 4.65
N GLU A 2 -25.37 6.47 3.69
CA GLU A 2 -26.00 5.15 3.83
C GLU A 2 -24.94 4.04 3.92
N LYS A 3 -25.10 3.10 4.84
CA LYS A 3 -24.18 1.99 5.12
C LYS A 3 -24.00 1.10 3.87
N ASN A 4 -22.78 1.12 3.32
CA ASN A 4 -22.38 0.37 2.12
C ASN A 4 -21.81 -1.01 2.47
N GLU A 5 -22.59 -1.86 3.11
CA GLU A 5 -22.11 -3.18 3.54
C GLU A 5 -23.10 -4.27 3.19
N ASN A 6 -22.59 -5.32 2.57
CA ASN A 6 -23.33 -6.56 2.36
C ASN A 6 -22.42 -7.73 2.75
N LEU A 7 -22.60 -8.22 3.99
CA LEU A 7 -21.76 -9.27 4.56
C LEU A 7 -21.91 -10.61 3.83
N ASP A 8 -23.07 -10.88 3.24
CA ASP A 8 -23.30 -12.14 2.50
C ASP A 8 -22.49 -12.16 1.20
N ILE A 9 -22.45 -11.05 0.46
CA ILE A 9 -21.58 -10.91 -0.73
C ILE A 9 -20.10 -10.99 -0.33
N CYS A 10 -19.70 -10.27 0.74
CA CYS A 10 -18.32 -10.27 1.22
C CYS A 10 -17.85 -11.66 1.71
N LYS A 11 -18.73 -12.43 2.36
CA LYS A 11 -18.46 -13.81 2.77
C LYS A 11 -18.24 -14.72 1.57
N LYS A 12 -19.08 -14.61 0.53
CA LYS A 12 -18.94 -15.41 -0.71
C LYS A 12 -17.59 -15.17 -1.40
N CYS A 13 -17.10 -13.93 -1.46
CA CYS A 13 -15.79 -13.64 -2.05
C CYS A 13 -14.61 -13.86 -1.08
N GLY A 14 -14.90 -14.19 0.18
CA GLY A 14 -13.89 -14.47 1.22
C GLY A 14 -12.95 -13.31 1.48
N GLY A 15 -13.41 -12.07 1.33
CA GLY A 15 -12.61 -10.85 1.55
C GLY A 15 -11.46 -10.67 0.56
N MET A 16 -11.66 -10.99 -0.72
CA MET A 16 -10.63 -10.88 -1.78
C MET A 16 -9.89 -9.53 -1.78
N CYS A 17 -10.60 -8.41 -1.57
CA CYS A 17 -10.00 -7.08 -1.45
C CYS A 17 -9.02 -6.99 -0.27
N CYS A 18 -9.39 -7.52 0.89
CA CYS A 18 -8.56 -7.54 2.10
C CYS A 18 -7.40 -8.54 1.99
N LYS A 19 -7.55 -9.61 1.20
CA LYS A 19 -6.46 -10.55 0.87
C LYS A 19 -5.41 -9.91 -0.05
N LYS A 20 -5.84 -9.01 -0.94
CA LYS A 20 -4.94 -8.21 -1.80
C LYS A 20 -4.18 -7.16 -1.01
N SER A 21 -4.90 -6.31 -0.26
CA SER A 21 -4.26 -5.28 0.56
C SER A 21 -5.15 -4.71 1.65
N GLY A 22 -4.56 -4.00 2.61
CA GLY A 22 -5.31 -3.09 3.48
C GLY A 22 -6.02 -1.98 2.71
N CYS A 23 -7.11 -1.47 3.28
CA CYS A 23 -7.87 -0.34 2.73
C CYS A 23 -7.19 0.99 3.04
N ASP A 24 -7.35 1.95 2.15
CA ASP A 24 -6.79 3.29 2.34
C ASP A 24 -7.50 3.99 3.50
N LEU A 25 -6.72 4.68 4.33
CA LEU A 25 -7.23 5.55 5.37
C LEU A 25 -7.38 6.95 4.78
N TRP A 26 -8.59 7.49 4.76
CA TRP A 26 -8.81 8.83 4.23
C TRP A 26 -8.51 9.88 5.29
N LEU A 27 -8.22 11.11 4.89
CA LEU A 27 -7.95 12.18 5.86
C LEU A 27 -9.14 12.44 6.79
N ASP A 28 -10.36 12.23 6.32
CA ASP A 28 -11.58 12.40 7.12
C ASP A 28 -11.67 11.37 8.26
N ASP A 29 -10.95 10.23 8.16
CA ASP A 29 -10.86 9.23 9.22
C ASP A 29 -9.86 9.62 10.33
N ILE A 30 -9.05 10.67 10.13
CA ILE A 30 -7.99 11.07 11.06
C ILE A 30 -8.47 12.27 11.87
N GLU A 31 -8.81 12.05 13.14
CA GLU A 31 -9.25 13.12 14.05
C GLU A 31 -8.13 14.14 14.29
N ASP A 32 -7.00 13.68 14.85
CA ASP A 32 -5.82 14.52 15.08
C ASP A 32 -4.79 14.37 13.95
N LYS A 33 -4.77 15.34 13.03
CA LYS A 33 -3.87 15.40 11.87
C LYS A 33 -2.50 16.02 12.18
N THR A 34 -2.22 16.33 13.46
CA THR A 34 -0.91 16.83 13.88
C THR A 34 0.14 15.72 13.86
N LEU A 35 1.42 16.09 14.00
CA LEU A 35 2.50 15.11 14.10
C LEU A 35 2.26 14.11 15.25
N LYS A 36 1.75 14.59 16.39
CA LYS A 36 1.48 13.74 17.56
C LYS A 36 0.36 12.74 17.26
N GLY A 37 -0.77 13.21 16.73
CA GLY A 37 -1.91 12.36 16.39
C GLY A 37 -1.57 11.28 15.38
N VAL A 38 -0.86 11.62 14.30
CA VAL A 38 -0.44 10.64 13.30
C VAL A 38 0.56 9.63 13.88
N LEU A 39 1.49 10.04 14.75
CA LEU A 39 2.39 9.10 15.43
C LEU A 39 1.63 8.14 16.36
N GLN A 40 0.63 8.61 17.09
CA GLN A 40 -0.22 7.76 17.94
C GLN A 40 -1.03 6.76 17.09
N LEU A 41 -1.58 7.22 15.97
CA LEU A 41 -2.28 6.38 15.02
C LEU A 41 -1.39 5.25 14.48
N LEU A 42 -0.14 5.55 14.12
CA LEU A 42 0.82 4.54 13.63
C LEU A 42 1.28 3.57 14.73
N ALA A 43 1.35 4.03 15.99
CA ALA A 43 1.68 3.22 17.15
C ALA A 43 0.62 2.16 17.48
N SER A 44 -0.61 2.28 16.96
CA SER A 44 -1.64 1.24 17.07
C SER A 44 -1.31 -0.04 16.30
N GLU A 45 -0.28 -0.02 15.45
CA GLU A 45 0.13 -1.09 14.54
C GLU A 45 -0.90 -1.45 13.45
N LYS A 46 -2.04 -0.74 13.40
CA LYS A 46 -3.11 -0.99 12.44
C LYS A 46 -2.90 -0.30 11.09
N TYR A 47 -1.98 0.66 11.02
CA TYR A 47 -1.78 1.51 9.84
C TYR A 47 -0.31 1.65 9.46
N SER A 48 -0.05 1.92 8.19
CA SER A 48 1.28 2.23 7.66
C SER A 48 1.23 3.48 6.78
N ILE A 49 2.34 4.20 6.70
CA ILE A 49 2.58 5.18 5.64
C ILE A 49 3.05 4.42 4.41
N VAL A 50 2.36 4.66 3.30
CA VAL A 50 2.63 4.06 1.99
C VAL A 50 2.80 5.17 0.95
N ALA A 51 3.33 4.84 -0.24
CA ALA A 51 3.44 5.80 -1.33
C ALA A 51 2.64 5.36 -2.57
N LEU A 52 1.89 6.31 -3.14
CA LEU A 52 1.36 6.19 -4.49
C LEU A 52 2.48 6.55 -5.47
N MET A 53 2.86 5.61 -6.34
CA MET A 53 3.83 5.87 -7.39
C MET A 53 3.18 6.75 -8.47
N ASN A 54 3.71 7.94 -8.65
CA ASN A 54 3.16 8.97 -9.53
C ASN A 54 4.17 9.26 -10.64
N PHE A 55 4.15 8.40 -11.66
CA PHE A 55 5.05 8.50 -12.78
C PHE A 55 4.63 9.63 -13.72
N LYS A 56 5.56 10.52 -14.05
CA LYS A 56 5.35 11.67 -14.93
C LYS A 56 6.52 11.81 -15.88
N MET A 57 6.24 12.27 -17.10
CA MET A 57 7.27 12.72 -18.02
C MET A 57 7.66 14.15 -17.68
N ILE A 58 8.92 14.38 -17.31
CA ILE A 58 9.49 15.69 -17.01
C ILE A 58 10.70 15.88 -17.92
N ASN A 59 10.66 16.87 -18.82
CA ASN A 59 11.73 17.17 -19.78
C ASN A 59 12.20 15.93 -20.56
N GLY A 60 11.26 15.10 -21.04
CA GLY A 60 11.57 13.89 -21.80
C GLY A 60 12.08 12.71 -20.97
N LYS A 61 12.23 12.86 -19.64
CA LYS A 61 12.61 11.78 -18.72
C LYS A 61 11.42 11.30 -17.90
N MET A 62 11.28 9.98 -17.74
CA MET A 62 10.31 9.41 -16.82
C MET A 62 10.79 9.58 -15.38
N CYS A 63 10.01 10.27 -14.56
CA CYS A 63 10.29 10.52 -13.15
C CYS A 63 9.15 9.99 -12.30
N ASN A 64 9.46 9.50 -11.09
CA ASN A 64 8.45 9.17 -10.10
C ASN A 64 8.40 10.28 -9.04
N MET A 65 7.20 10.78 -8.76
CA MET A 65 6.93 11.82 -7.76
C MET A 65 6.09 11.21 -6.63
N PRO A 66 6.66 10.35 -5.77
CA PRO A 66 5.89 9.54 -4.83
C PRO A 66 5.02 10.42 -3.92
N PHE A 67 3.77 10.01 -3.72
CA PHE A 67 2.80 10.74 -2.93
C PHE A 67 2.38 9.91 -1.72
N LEU A 68 2.67 10.41 -0.52
CA LEU A 68 2.49 9.69 0.74
C LEU A 68 1.03 9.77 1.22
N TYR A 69 0.53 8.65 1.74
CA TYR A 69 -0.78 8.56 2.40
C TYR A 69 -0.78 7.39 3.39
N LEU A 70 -1.86 7.24 4.17
CA LEU A 70 -2.00 6.16 5.13
C LEU A 70 -2.92 5.05 4.62
N ARG A 71 -2.62 3.83 5.04
CA ARG A 71 -3.41 2.63 4.73
C ARG A 71 -3.44 1.71 5.93
N ALA A 72 -4.50 0.91 6.06
CA ALA A 72 -4.49 -0.24 6.96
C ALA A 72 -3.28 -1.14 6.65
N ARG A 73 -2.53 -1.52 7.68
CA ARG A 73 -1.28 -2.26 7.53
C ARG A 73 -1.52 -3.63 6.89
N ASN A 74 -0.55 -4.11 6.15
CA ASN A 74 -0.51 -5.45 5.60
C ASN A 74 0.30 -6.39 6.51
N LYS A 75 -0.05 -7.68 6.58
CA LYS A 75 0.64 -8.67 7.43
C LYS A 75 2.11 -8.77 7.04
N GLY A 76 2.99 -8.69 8.03
CA GLY A 76 4.44 -8.74 7.85
C GLY A 76 5.05 -7.50 7.18
N ARG A 77 4.36 -6.36 7.20
CA ARG A 77 4.87 -5.07 6.70
C ARG A 77 5.11 -4.09 7.83
N ASP A 78 6.05 -3.18 7.60
CA ASP A 78 6.48 -2.18 8.58
C ASP A 78 5.53 -0.98 8.66
N ILE A 79 5.75 -0.11 9.67
CA ILE A 79 5.06 1.18 9.80
C ILE A 79 5.27 2.05 8.55
N ILE A 80 6.48 2.00 7.97
CA ILE A 80 6.83 2.70 6.73
C ILE A 80 7.01 1.63 5.65
N ASP A 81 6.05 1.54 4.74
CA ASP A 81 6.01 0.55 3.65
C ASP A 81 5.72 1.29 2.35
N LEU A 82 6.71 2.07 1.88
CA LEU A 82 6.46 3.02 0.79
C LEU A 82 6.23 2.31 -0.54
N LEU A 83 6.95 1.22 -0.78
CA LEU A 83 6.75 0.37 -1.94
C LEU A 83 7.09 -1.10 -1.64
N SER A 84 6.11 -1.99 -1.70
CA SER A 84 6.33 -3.43 -1.60
C SER A 84 5.23 -4.22 -2.32
N MET A 85 5.38 -5.54 -2.40
CA MET A 85 4.27 -6.41 -2.80
C MET A 85 3.25 -6.44 -1.67
N LYS A 86 2.04 -5.94 -1.91
CA LYS A 86 1.02 -5.94 -0.86
C LYS A 86 0.60 -7.37 -0.50
N THR A 87 0.43 -7.60 0.79
CA THR A 87 -0.02 -8.88 1.35
C THR A 87 -1.41 -8.72 1.98
N THR A 88 -1.95 -9.75 2.62
CA THR A 88 -3.24 -9.65 3.31
C THR A 88 -3.25 -8.54 4.38
N CYS A 89 -4.35 -7.80 4.51
CA CYS A 89 -4.58 -6.80 5.57
C CYS A 89 -4.43 -7.41 6.97
N VAL A 90 -3.80 -6.70 7.92
CA VAL A 90 -3.65 -7.16 9.32
C VAL A 90 -5.00 -7.32 10.01
N ASN A 91 -6.01 -6.54 9.60
CA ASN A 91 -7.34 -6.56 10.20
C ASN A 91 -8.25 -7.65 9.60
N LEU A 92 -7.77 -8.51 8.70
CA LEU A 92 -8.55 -9.65 8.19
C LEU A 92 -8.38 -10.88 9.10
N THR A 93 -9.49 -11.30 9.70
CA THR A 93 -9.64 -12.49 10.56
C THR A 93 -10.42 -13.59 9.82
N SER A 94 -10.59 -14.76 10.47
CA SER A 94 -11.45 -15.84 9.96
C SER A 94 -12.92 -15.40 9.79
N ASP A 95 -13.39 -14.50 10.64
CA ASP A 95 -14.78 -14.04 10.68
C ASP A 95 -15.01 -12.76 9.86
N GLY A 96 -13.96 -12.27 9.17
CA GLY A 96 -13.99 -11.06 8.37
C GLY A 96 -13.13 -9.93 8.95
N CYS A 97 -13.50 -8.68 8.67
CA CYS A 97 -12.74 -7.54 9.14
C CYS A 97 -12.89 -7.37 10.66
N ALA A 98 -11.79 -7.15 11.37
CA ALA A 98 -11.78 -6.89 12.81
C ALA A 98 -12.43 -5.55 13.19
N PHE A 99 -12.59 -4.64 12.23
CA PHE A 99 -13.31 -3.39 12.43
C PHE A 99 -14.81 -3.59 12.23
N SER A 100 -15.60 -2.95 13.09
CA SER A 100 -17.00 -2.65 12.81
C SER A 100 -17.11 -1.83 11.52
N TYR A 101 -18.31 -1.72 10.94
CA TYR A 101 -18.50 -0.87 9.77
C TYR A 101 -18.11 0.59 10.06
N GLU A 102 -18.49 1.11 11.24
CA GLU A 102 -18.24 2.52 11.60
C GLU A 102 -16.76 2.83 11.76
N ASP A 103 -16.02 1.92 12.41
CA ASP A 103 -14.58 2.07 12.67
C ASP A 103 -13.71 1.73 11.45
N ARG A 104 -14.30 1.16 10.40
CA ARG A 104 -13.56 0.77 9.19
C ARG A 104 -13.04 2.02 8.48
N PRO A 105 -11.79 2.02 7.99
CA PRO A 105 -11.28 3.11 7.16
C PRO A 105 -12.21 3.41 5.99
N SER A 106 -12.40 4.70 5.67
CA SER A 106 -13.36 5.14 4.66
C SER A 106 -13.05 4.58 3.28
N GLY A 107 -11.79 4.31 2.93
CA GLY A 107 -11.45 3.58 1.71
C GLY A 107 -12.07 2.17 1.64
N GLY A 108 -12.25 1.51 2.77
CA GLY A 108 -12.96 0.24 2.88
C GLY A 108 -14.49 0.40 2.87
N LYS A 109 -15.02 1.45 3.49
CA LYS A 109 -16.46 1.80 3.46
C LYS A 109 -16.94 2.26 2.07
N ASN A 110 -16.02 2.76 1.24
CA ASN A 110 -16.27 3.28 -0.09
C ASN A 110 -16.61 2.19 -1.13
N LEU A 111 -16.23 0.94 -0.87
CA LEU A 111 -16.45 -0.17 -1.81
C LEU A 111 -17.88 -0.70 -1.69
N THR A 112 -18.64 -0.59 -2.78
CA THR A 112 -19.93 -1.26 -2.94
C THR A 112 -19.66 -2.71 -3.31
N PRO A 113 -20.07 -3.69 -2.48
CA PRO A 113 -19.86 -5.09 -2.80
C PRO A 113 -20.60 -5.49 -4.08
N GLY A 114 -19.89 -6.09 -5.02
CA GLY A 114 -20.46 -6.72 -6.22
C GLY A 114 -20.24 -8.23 -6.20
N ASP A 115 -21.03 -8.95 -6.97
CA ASP A 115 -20.88 -10.40 -7.11
C ASP A 115 -19.47 -10.77 -7.61
N ASN A 116 -19.00 -11.95 -7.17
CA ASN A 116 -17.67 -12.49 -7.51
C ASN A 116 -16.48 -11.59 -7.14
N GLY A 117 -16.66 -10.63 -6.21
CA GLY A 117 -15.57 -9.77 -5.73
C GLY A 117 -15.33 -8.51 -6.57
N ASN A 118 -16.16 -8.24 -7.59
CA ASN A 118 -16.11 -7.03 -8.40
C ASN A 118 -16.71 -5.83 -7.66
N CYS A 119 -16.01 -5.37 -6.62
CA CYS A 119 -16.45 -4.22 -5.84
C CYS A 119 -16.15 -2.92 -6.59
N SER A 120 -17.10 -1.99 -6.57
CA SER A 120 -16.96 -0.68 -7.22
C SER A 120 -16.93 0.45 -6.19
N PRO A 121 -16.00 1.41 -6.30
CA PRO A 121 -15.92 2.53 -5.37
C PRO A 121 -17.04 3.54 -5.64
N ARG A 122 -17.67 4.09 -4.58
CA ARG A 122 -18.66 5.18 -4.71
C ARG A 122 -17.99 6.51 -5.09
N GLU A 123 -16.86 6.80 -4.45
CA GLU A 123 -16.01 7.96 -4.73
C GLU A 123 -14.66 7.51 -5.27
N ASN A 124 -14.06 8.30 -6.16
CA ASN A 124 -12.75 7.96 -6.73
C ASN A 124 -11.67 7.93 -5.63
N PRO A 125 -11.02 6.78 -5.36
CA PRO A 125 -10.01 6.68 -4.30
C PRO A 125 -8.84 7.65 -4.50
N LEU A 126 -8.46 7.94 -5.75
CA LEU A 126 -7.35 8.84 -6.04
C LEU A 126 -7.65 10.28 -5.61
N ASP A 127 -8.90 10.73 -5.75
CA ASP A 127 -9.27 12.09 -5.36
C ASP A 127 -9.27 12.24 -3.83
N LYS A 128 -9.59 11.18 -3.09
CA LYS A 128 -9.47 11.14 -1.63
C LYS A 128 -8.03 11.06 -1.16
N ILE A 129 -7.18 10.29 -1.85
CA ILE A 129 -5.74 10.25 -1.56
C ILE A 129 -5.12 11.63 -1.77
N LYS A 130 -5.45 12.36 -2.85
CA LYS A 130 -4.90 13.70 -3.12
C LYS A 130 -5.12 14.69 -1.98
N LEU A 131 -6.14 14.51 -1.14
CA LEU A 131 -6.37 15.38 0.02
C LEU A 131 -5.17 15.40 0.99
N TYR A 132 -4.30 14.37 0.99
CA TYR A 132 -3.05 14.33 1.75
C TYR A 132 -1.97 15.32 1.27
N GLU A 133 -2.21 16.10 0.22
CA GLU A 133 -1.22 17.03 -0.35
C GLU A 133 -0.65 18.02 0.67
N PRO A 134 -1.44 18.69 1.53
CA PRO A 134 -0.90 19.60 2.54
C PRO A 134 -0.01 18.91 3.60
N TYR A 135 -0.09 17.58 3.70
CA TYR A 135 0.56 16.78 4.74
C TYR A 135 1.84 16.08 4.26
N GLN A 136 2.23 16.22 2.99
CA GLN A 136 3.43 15.54 2.45
C GLN A 136 4.70 15.85 3.27
N ASN A 137 4.88 17.10 3.69
CA ASN A 137 6.01 17.50 4.53
C ASN A 137 5.98 16.84 5.92
N LEU A 138 4.78 16.73 6.53
CA LEU A 138 4.59 16.08 7.82
C LEU A 138 4.89 14.57 7.72
N LEU A 139 4.31 13.90 6.72
CA LEU A 139 4.53 12.48 6.47
C LEU A 139 5.99 12.18 6.16
N GLY A 140 6.66 13.04 5.37
CA GLY A 140 8.09 12.93 5.10
C GLY A 140 8.97 13.05 6.36
N LYS A 141 8.60 13.93 7.31
CA LYS A 141 9.27 14.00 8.62
C LYS A 141 9.08 12.71 9.43
N ILE A 142 7.89 12.11 9.39
CA ILE A 142 7.63 10.83 10.06
C ILE A 142 8.45 9.71 9.43
N VAL A 143 8.49 9.60 8.10
CA VAL A 143 9.35 8.65 7.37
C VAL A 143 10.80 8.79 7.83
N LYS A 144 11.33 10.03 7.87
CA LYS A 144 12.69 10.29 8.34
C LYS A 144 12.92 9.89 9.79
N ARG A 145 11.93 10.11 10.67
CA ARG A 145 11.99 9.74 12.09
C ARG A 145 12.07 8.23 12.29
N TYR A 146 11.29 7.44 11.55
CA TYR A 146 11.26 5.99 11.69
C TYR A 146 12.44 5.29 10.99
N THR A 147 12.87 5.80 9.84
CA THR A 147 13.86 5.11 8.98
C THR A 147 15.26 5.69 9.07
N GLY A 148 15.41 6.92 9.59
CA GLY A 148 16.65 7.70 9.48
C GLY A 148 16.95 8.16 8.05
N LYS A 149 16.05 7.98 7.08
CA LYS A 149 16.28 8.21 5.64
C LYS A 149 15.28 9.20 5.04
N SER A 150 15.64 9.83 3.91
CA SER A 150 14.66 10.61 3.13
C SER A 150 13.67 9.68 2.44
N VAL A 151 12.51 10.21 2.03
CA VAL A 151 11.51 9.47 1.26
C VAL A 151 12.11 8.85 0.00
N ASP A 152 12.91 9.61 -0.76
CA ASP A 152 13.57 9.10 -1.97
C ASP A 152 14.51 7.93 -1.69
N LYS A 153 15.31 8.01 -0.61
CA LYS A 153 16.22 6.92 -0.23
C LYS A 153 15.46 5.66 0.16
N VAL A 154 14.37 5.78 0.90
CA VAL A 154 13.51 4.63 1.24
C VAL A 154 12.89 4.02 -0.01
N ILE A 155 12.34 4.84 -0.92
CA ILE A 155 11.79 4.37 -2.19
C ILE A 155 12.81 3.60 -3.03
N ARG A 156 14.05 4.09 -3.14
CA ARG A 156 15.12 3.41 -3.90
C ARG A 156 15.44 2.03 -3.31
N GLU A 157 15.57 1.95 -1.99
CA GLU A 157 15.79 0.67 -1.29
C GLU A 157 14.59 -0.27 -1.47
N ASP A 158 13.37 0.25 -1.38
CA ASP A 158 12.14 -0.49 -1.61
C ASP A 158 12.03 -1.01 -3.06
N VAL A 159 12.48 -0.25 -4.07
CA VAL A 159 12.56 -0.72 -5.47
C VAL A 159 13.51 -1.91 -5.57
N VAL A 160 14.72 -1.83 -4.99
CA VAL A 160 15.68 -2.96 -4.97
C VAL A 160 15.03 -4.19 -4.34
N ASN A 161 14.41 -4.02 -3.18
CA ASN A 161 13.78 -5.11 -2.43
C ASN A 161 12.59 -5.72 -3.16
N LEU A 162 11.75 -4.89 -3.78
CA LEU A 162 10.61 -5.32 -4.59
C LEU A 162 11.08 -6.22 -5.74
N ILE A 163 12.04 -5.73 -6.54
CA ILE A 163 12.57 -6.49 -7.68
C ILE A 163 13.25 -7.78 -7.22
N LYS A 164 14.07 -7.71 -6.16
CA LYS A 164 14.71 -8.89 -5.57
C LYS A 164 13.68 -9.95 -5.19
N ASN A 165 12.62 -9.56 -4.48
CA ASN A 165 11.61 -10.49 -3.99
C ASN A 165 10.82 -11.12 -5.13
N ILE A 166 10.43 -10.34 -6.15
CA ILE A 166 9.75 -10.84 -7.35
C ILE A 166 10.65 -11.84 -8.09
N ALA A 167 11.90 -11.45 -8.37
CA ALA A 167 12.84 -12.27 -9.13
C ALA A 167 13.27 -13.56 -8.40
N SER A 168 13.27 -13.54 -7.07
CA SER A 168 13.57 -14.72 -6.24
C SER A 168 12.36 -15.64 -6.00
N GLY A 169 11.17 -15.28 -6.50
CA GLY A 169 9.94 -16.04 -6.23
C GLY A 169 9.41 -15.90 -4.80
N ASN A 170 9.88 -14.91 -4.03
CA ASN A 170 9.45 -14.66 -2.65
C ASN A 170 8.09 -13.94 -2.61
N ILE A 171 7.06 -14.59 -3.14
CA ILE A 171 5.70 -14.03 -3.32
C ILE A 171 4.67 -14.61 -2.34
N ASN A 172 5.13 -15.29 -1.28
CA ASN A 172 4.25 -15.87 -0.28
C ASN A 172 3.32 -14.82 0.35
N GLY A 173 2.01 -15.11 0.35
CA GLY A 173 0.98 -14.21 0.90
C GLY A 173 0.63 -13.01 0.01
N VAL A 174 1.17 -12.93 -1.21
CA VAL A 174 0.82 -11.92 -2.22
C VAL A 174 -0.33 -12.45 -3.08
N SER A 175 -1.37 -11.64 -3.29
CA SER A 175 -2.50 -12.07 -4.12
C SER A 175 -2.15 -12.03 -5.62
N PRO A 176 -2.76 -12.89 -6.46
CA PRO A 176 -2.57 -12.83 -7.91
C PRO A 176 -2.94 -11.47 -8.52
N ILE A 177 -3.91 -10.76 -7.93
CA ILE A 177 -4.33 -9.43 -8.36
C ILE A 177 -3.22 -8.41 -8.12
N GLU A 178 -2.52 -8.50 -6.99
CA GLU A 178 -1.37 -7.64 -6.71
C GLU A 178 -0.22 -7.90 -7.69
N LEU A 179 0.07 -9.17 -8.01
CA LEU A 179 1.11 -9.50 -8.99
C LEU A 179 0.78 -8.93 -10.39
N ALA A 180 -0.50 -8.93 -10.77
CA ALA A 180 -0.95 -8.31 -12.02
C ALA A 180 -0.74 -6.78 -12.01
N ASP A 181 -1.08 -6.09 -10.91
CA ASP A 181 -0.83 -4.65 -10.75
C ASP A 181 0.67 -4.31 -10.85
N LEU A 182 1.51 -5.09 -10.17
CA LEU A 182 2.97 -4.90 -10.16
C LEU A 182 3.58 -5.08 -11.56
N LYS A 183 3.06 -6.01 -12.37
CA LYS A 183 3.52 -6.24 -13.75
C LYS A 183 3.42 -4.98 -14.61
N GLY A 184 2.38 -4.16 -14.40
CA GLY A 184 2.23 -2.88 -15.09
C GLY A 184 3.19 -1.79 -14.58
N MET A 185 3.57 -1.85 -13.30
CA MET A 185 4.41 -0.84 -12.66
C MET A 185 5.92 -1.07 -12.88
N ILE A 186 6.39 -2.32 -12.94
CA ILE A 186 7.81 -2.65 -13.08
C ILE A 186 8.50 -1.93 -14.26
N PRO A 187 7.91 -1.87 -15.49
CA PRO A 187 8.53 -1.13 -16.59
C PRO A 187 8.70 0.36 -16.31
N MET A 188 7.80 0.96 -15.52
CA MET A 188 7.89 2.37 -15.13
C MET A 188 9.01 2.57 -14.10
N LEU A 189 9.12 1.66 -13.13
CA LEU A 189 10.22 1.66 -12.17
C LEU A 189 11.57 1.51 -12.86
N ALA A 190 11.69 0.61 -13.84
CA ALA A 190 12.93 0.44 -14.61
C ALA A 190 13.36 1.71 -15.37
N LYS A 191 12.41 2.54 -15.80
CA LYS A 191 12.71 3.84 -16.43
C LYS A 191 13.15 4.90 -15.42
N CYS A 192 12.59 4.89 -14.20
CA CYS A 192 12.90 5.89 -13.17
C CYS A 192 14.13 5.55 -12.31
N TYR A 193 14.35 4.25 -12.08
CA TYR A 193 15.30 3.69 -11.11
C TYR A 193 16.09 2.52 -11.75
N PRO A 194 16.77 2.74 -12.89
CA PRO A 194 17.40 1.65 -13.64
C PRO A 194 18.49 0.92 -12.83
N GLU A 195 19.25 1.66 -12.02
CA GLU A 195 20.32 1.12 -11.18
C GLU A 195 19.75 0.24 -10.06
N GLU A 196 18.70 0.70 -9.37
CA GLU A 196 18.04 -0.05 -8.31
C GLU A 196 17.37 -1.32 -8.83
N VAL A 197 16.73 -1.25 -10.00
CA VAL A 197 16.13 -2.43 -10.64
C VAL A 197 17.20 -3.44 -11.03
N ALA A 198 18.31 -3.00 -11.63
CA ALA A 198 19.43 -3.89 -11.96
C ALA A 198 20.03 -4.56 -10.71
N LEU A 199 20.22 -3.78 -9.64
CA LEU A 199 20.71 -4.28 -8.36
C LEU A 199 19.76 -5.33 -7.76
N GLY A 200 18.44 -5.09 -7.80
CA GLY A 200 17.45 -6.05 -7.32
C GLY A 200 17.54 -7.40 -8.03
N TYR A 201 17.67 -7.41 -9.36
CA TYR A 201 17.89 -8.64 -10.13
C TYR A 201 19.23 -9.32 -9.81
N GLN A 202 20.30 -8.54 -9.63
CA GLN A 202 21.60 -9.09 -9.24
C GLN A 202 21.54 -9.77 -7.88
N MET A 203 20.88 -9.15 -6.88
CA MET A 203 20.72 -9.71 -5.55
C MET A 203 19.85 -10.97 -5.54
N ALA A 204 18.85 -11.07 -6.41
CA ALA A 204 18.03 -12.27 -6.54
C ALA A 204 18.84 -13.49 -7.03
N LYS A 205 19.74 -13.30 -8.01
CA LYS A 205 20.63 -14.38 -8.51
C LYS A 205 21.53 -14.97 -7.43
N ASN A 206 21.90 -14.16 -6.43
CA ASN A 206 22.77 -14.56 -5.33
C ASN A 206 22.00 -15.09 -4.11
N THR A 207 20.67 -15.14 -4.18
CA THR A 207 19.83 -15.66 -3.09
C THR A 207 19.63 -17.16 -3.32
N PRO A 208 20.00 -18.05 -2.37
CA PRO A 208 19.72 -19.48 -2.48
C PRO A 208 18.22 -19.70 -2.67
N ILE A 209 17.85 -20.50 -3.68
CA ILE A 209 16.44 -20.85 -3.91
C ILE A 209 15.99 -21.70 -2.71
N ASN A 210 15.20 -21.11 -1.82
CA ASN A 210 14.50 -21.86 -0.78
C ASN A 210 13.32 -22.58 -1.44
N LEU A 211 13.58 -23.77 -1.95
CA LEU A 211 12.54 -24.76 -2.25
C LEU A 211 12.01 -25.26 -0.90
N LYS A 212 11.02 -24.59 -0.34
CA LYS A 212 10.15 -25.16 0.70
C LYS A 212 8.72 -25.13 0.23
#